data_AF-A0A536XKN0-F1
#
_entry.id   AF-A0A536XKN0-F1
#
_cell.length_a   1.000
_cell.length_b   1.000
_cell.length_c   1.000
_cell.angle_alpha   90.00
_cell.angle_beta   90.00
_cell.angle_gamma   90.00
#
_symmetry.space_group_name_H-M   'P 1'
#
loop_
_entity.id
_entity.type
_entity.pdbx_description
1 polymer ?
#
loop_
_entity_poly.entity_id
_entity_poly.type
_entity_poly.pdbx_seq_one_letter_code
_entity_poly.pdbx_strand_id
1 'polypeptide(L)' 'MAEKRLKIWFDKEGDYLEVIFEQRPGYFRETSNPHVMEKVDEKGNVLGFSVMRVSALY' A
#
# COMPACT_ATOMS: atom_id res chain seq x y z
N MET A 1 2.53 25.23 -2.30
CA MET A 1 2.88 23.91 -1.71
C MET A 1 1.79 22.94 -2.16
N ALA A 2 2.10 21.92 -2.94
CA ALA A 2 1.08 20.96 -3.38
C ALA A 2 0.63 20.14 -2.17
N GLU A 3 -0.66 20.16 -1.85
CA GLU A 3 -1.26 19.29 -0.84
C GLU A 3 -0.98 17.83 -1.24
N LYS A 4 -0.10 17.13 -0.50
CA LYS A 4 0.07 15.70 -0.67
C LYS A 4 -1.21 15.01 -0.20
N ARG A 5 -2.04 14.58 -1.15
CA ARG A 5 -3.27 13.84 -0.85
C ARG A 5 -2.95 12.37 -0.66
N LEU A 6 -3.18 11.89 0.56
CA LEU A 6 -3.16 10.47 0.88
C LEU A 6 -4.44 9.82 0.37
N LYS A 7 -4.34 8.73 -0.40
CA LYS A 7 -5.49 7.91 -0.78
C LYS A 7 -5.48 6.64 0.07
N ILE A 8 -6.59 6.40 0.75
CA ILE A 8 -6.80 5.20 1.56
C ILE A 8 -7.98 4.45 0.94
N TRP A 9 -7.80 3.16 0.67
CA TRP A 9 -8.85 2.24 0.27
C TRP A 9 -8.93 1.12 1.30
N PHE A 10 -10.14 0.89 1.81
CA PHE A 10 -10.39 -0.14 2.80
C PHE A 10 -11.56 -1.00 2.34
N ASP A 11 -11.31 -2.31 2.29
CA ASP A 11 -12.31 -3.33 2.04
C ASP A 11 -12.42 -4.22 3.28
N LYS A 12 -13.55 -4.09 3.96
CA LYS A 12 -13.84 -4.86 5.16
C LYS A 12 -14.14 -6.32 4.84
N GLU A 13 -14.80 -6.60 3.72
CA GLU A 13 -15.20 -7.97 3.36
C GLU A 13 -13.98 -8.78 2.89
N GLY A 14 -13.09 -8.14 2.12
CA GLY A 14 -11.81 -8.71 1.70
C GLY A 14 -10.71 -8.70 2.76
N ASP A 15 -10.94 -8.09 3.94
CA ASP A 15 -9.95 -7.85 4.99
C ASP A 15 -8.65 -7.23 4.45
N TYR A 16 -8.79 -6.13 3.71
CA TYR A 16 -7.73 -5.49 2.94
C TYR A 16 -7.69 -3.98 3.16
N LEU A 17 -6.47 -3.46 3.27
CA LEU A 17 -6.19 -2.03 3.33
C LEU A 17 -5.11 -1.69 2.30
N GLU A 18 -5.33 -0.63 1.54
CA GLU A 18 -4.31 -0.02 0.68
C GLU A 18 -4.17 1.46 0.98
N VAL A 19 -2.93 1.91 1.06
CA VAL A 19 -2.57 3.31 1.28
C VAL A 19 -1.61 3.74 0.18
N ILE A 20 -2.01 4.76 -0.59
CA ILE A 20 -1.22 5.34 -1.68
C ILE A 20 -0.84 6.78 -1.32
N PHE A 21 0.46 7.04 -1.25
CA PHE A 21 1.04 8.36 -1.00
C PHE A 21 1.13 9.20 -2.27
N GLU A 22 1.40 8.54 -3.40
CA GLU A 22 1.64 9.20 -4.69
C GLU A 22 1.06 8.36 -5.84
N GLN A 23 0.16 8.96 -6.62
CA GLN A 23 -0.48 8.29 -7.75
C GLN A 23 0.39 8.37 -9.00
N ARG A 24 1.22 7.34 -9.18
CA ARG A 24 2.10 7.19 -10.35
C ARG A 24 2.34 5.71 -10.67
N PRO A 25 2.89 5.38 -11.85
CA PRO A 25 3.21 4.02 -12.22
C PRO A 25 4.16 3.37 -11.23
N GLY A 26 3.87 2.12 -10.88
CA GLY A 26 4.63 1.31 -9.96
C GLY A 26 4.03 -0.09 -9.83
N TYR A 27 4.80 -1.01 -9.27
CA TYR A 27 4.43 -2.41 -9.10
C TYR A 27 4.51 -2.78 -7.62
N PHE A 28 3.74 -3.80 -7.23
CA PHE A 28 3.81 -4.34 -5.88
C PHE A 28 4.93 -5.37 -5.78
N ARG A 29 5.68 -5.34 -4.67
CA ARG A 29 6.62 -6.38 -4.30
C ARG A 29 6.40 -6.84 -2.86
N GLU A 30 6.74 -8.10 -2.62
CA GLU A 30 6.66 -8.72 -1.30
C GLU A 30 7.63 -8.07 -0.31
N THR A 31 7.22 -8.04 0.95
CA THR A 31 8.08 -7.64 2.06
C THR A 31 8.41 -8.84 2.94
N SER A 32 9.19 -8.62 4.01
CA SER A 32 9.44 -9.64 5.02
C SER A 32 8.19 -10.07 5.78
N ASN A 33 7.11 -9.26 5.75
CA ASN A 33 5.82 -9.64 6.29
C ASN A 33 4.93 -10.20 5.16
N PRO A 34 4.48 -11.45 5.23
CA PRO A 34 3.66 -12.07 4.18
C PRO A 34 2.29 -11.41 3.99
N HIS A 35 1.88 -10.55 4.92
CA HIS A 35 0.64 -9.79 4.84
C HIS A 35 0.83 -8.40 4.25
N VAL A 36 2.06 -7.96 4.00
CA VAL A 36 2.35 -6.60 3.55
C VAL A 36 3.08 -6.61 2.23
N MET A 37 2.54 -5.85 1.27
CA MET A 37 3.15 -5.58 -0.02
C MET A 37 3.44 -4.09 -0.12
N GLU A 38 4.55 -3.71 -0.74
CA GLU A 38 4.86 -2.31 -1.02
C GLU A 38 4.75 -2.03 -2.52
N LYS A 39 4.11 -0.91 -2.87
CA LYS A 39 4.07 -0.40 -4.23
C LYS A 39 5.28 0.50 -4.44
N VAL A 40 6.15 0.13 -5.38
CA VAL A 40 7.37 0.87 -5.69
C VAL A 40 7.40 1.34 -7.13
N ASP A 41 8.09 2.45 -7.38
CA ASP A 41 8.45 2.86 -8.74
C ASP A 41 9.68 2.11 -9.27
N GLU A 42 10.05 2.37 -10.52
CA GLU A 42 11.25 1.78 -11.17
C GLU A 42 12.57 2.10 -10.46
N LYS A 43 12.61 3.15 -9.63
CA LYS A 43 13.78 3.55 -8.85
C LYS A 43 13.78 2.94 -7.44
N GLY A 44 12.73 2.17 -7.10
CA GLY A 44 12.55 1.57 -5.78
C GLY A 44 11.96 2.53 -4.73
N ASN A 45 11.47 3.71 -5.11
CA ASN A 45 10.78 4.60 -4.17
C ASN A 45 9.40 4.05 -3.83
N VAL A 46 9.05 4.07 -2.54
CA VAL A 46 7.74 3.61 -2.07
C VAL A 46 6.67 4.64 -2.40
N LEU A 47 5.66 4.19 -3.14
CA LEU A 47 4.49 4.96 -3.58
C LEU A 47 3.25 4.68 -2.73
N GLY A 48 3.28 3.56 -2.00
CA GLY A 48 2.19 3.10 -1.16
C GLY A 48 2.45 1.68 -0.66
N PHE A 49 1.50 1.13 0.08
CA PHE A 49 1.53 -0.23 0.56
C PHE A 49 0.13 -0.80 0.64
N SER A 50 0.04 -2.13 0.63
CA SER A 50 -1.18 -2.85 0.93
C SER A 50 -0.95 -3.88 2.03
N VAL A 51 -2.01 -4.10 2.79
CA VAL A 51 -2.06 -5.03 3.90
C VAL A 51 -3.22 -5.97 3.64
N MET A 52 -2.90 -7.26 3.54
CA MET A 52 -3.87 -8.35 3.47
C MET A 52 -4.09 -8.90 4.87
N ARG A 53 -5.30 -9.40 5.16
CA ARG A 53 -5.65 -9.93 6.48
C ARG A 53 -5.38 -8.91 7.60
N VAL A 54 -5.80 -7.66 7.38
CA VAL A 54 -5.54 -6.53 8.30
C VAL A 54 -5.98 -6.85 9.72
N SER A 55 -7.11 -7.54 9.86
CA SER A 55 -7.66 -7.96 11.16
C SER A 55 -6.79 -8.97 11.93
N ALA A 56 -5.85 -9.63 11.26
CA ALA A 56 -4.93 -10.61 11.84
C ALA A 56 -3.61 -9.98 12.33
N LEU A 57 -3.42 -8.67 12.18
CA LEU A 57 -2.30 -7.94 12.76
C LEU A 57 -2.67 -7.52 14.19
N TYR A 58 -2.21 -8.31 15.16
CA TYR A 58 -2.34 -8.06 16.59
C TYR A 58 -0.98 -7.94 17.28
#